data_AF-A0A9D2TNT5-F1
#
_entry.id   AF-A0A9D2TNT5-F1
#
_cell.length_a   1.000
_cell.length_b   1.000
_cell.length_c   1.000
_cell.angle_alpha   90.00
_cell.angle_beta   90.00
_cell.angle_gamma   90.00
#
_symmetry.space_group_name_H-M   'P 1'
#
loop_
_entity.id
_entity.type
_entity.pdbx_description
1 polymer ?
#
loop_
_entity_poly.entity_id
_entity_poly.type
_entity_poly.pdbx_seq_one_letter_code
_entity_poly.pdbx_strand_id
1 'polypeptide(L)'
;MKKRFSAFLLTLCTVFLTAGCSHLPGTAFTGDGGESTGNNDPAFTAGSGDTTIRILSGSENQELEDIVSDCADKAGVRIEMDYQGSVDIMRELQSGAADYDAVWPASSMWLSLGDSQHLVKHSQSVSLTPVVFGIRQSLAEELGFTDGDVSVKDILTAISSGKMTFCMTSATQSNSGASAYIGFLYALLGKQEGLTSEDLQNDELKSQIRELLSGVDRSSGSSDWLKEMFLNGDYDAMVNYECLVIDANEQLTKEGKEPLYTVYPYDGLSIADSPLGYVDHDNDQKEEAFLAFQEEIMSADSQSAIEATGRRITANGVSAENKDVFNADWGIDTERILSPIQMPEADVLMEALNIYQTEFKKPSLNIYCLDFSGSMAGEGEDQLKEAMSQILIQKNAEKNLLQASEGEINIAVLFDDDIVNIFQASDDSDAALEELYNEIASAQPGGGTDIYTAAAEAYSLASGYDLSQYTPAVILMTDGQSVYNEAVFEDALDEYGNNIPVFSITFGDADPSQLEDLAALTDARVFDGTKDLTGAFRSVKGYN
;
A
#
# COMPACT_ATOMS: atom_id res chain seq x y z
N MET A 1 44.61 68.62 -30.71
CA MET A 1 44.97 69.74 -29.82
C MET A 1 44.14 69.63 -28.54
N LYS A 2 44.82 69.62 -27.38
CA LYS A 2 44.46 70.11 -26.02
C LYS A 2 42.97 70.06 -25.59
N LYS A 3 42.58 69.58 -24.40
CA LYS A 3 43.27 69.18 -23.15
C LYS A 3 42.20 68.66 -22.13
N ARG A 4 42.52 67.53 -21.45
CA ARG A 4 42.54 67.26 -19.98
C ARG A 4 41.23 67.39 -19.17
N PHE A 5 40.93 66.63 -18.10
CA PHE A 5 41.70 66.10 -16.93
C PHE A 5 40.86 64.91 -16.33
N SER A 6 41.38 63.69 -16.11
CA SER A 6 41.88 63.07 -14.83
C SER A 6 40.91 63.17 -13.63
N ALA A 7 40.67 62.15 -12.77
CA ALA A 7 41.56 61.11 -12.24
C ALA A 7 40.73 59.95 -11.57
N PHE A 8 41.09 58.68 -11.75
CA PHE A 8 41.75 57.74 -10.78
C PHE A 8 40.85 57.10 -9.69
N LEU A 9 40.67 55.77 -9.75
CA LEU A 9 41.15 54.76 -8.77
C LEU A 9 40.75 53.34 -9.26
N LEU A 10 41.73 52.46 -9.51
CA LEU A 10 41.95 51.17 -8.83
C LEU A 10 40.66 50.42 -8.43
N THR A 11 40.46 49.15 -8.78
CA THR A 11 41.28 48.04 -8.27
C THR A 11 41.08 46.78 -9.10
N LEU A 12 42.19 46.16 -9.48
CA LEU A 12 42.35 44.81 -10.01
C LEU A 12 42.49 43.87 -8.81
N CYS A 13 41.70 42.78 -8.71
CA CYS A 13 42.02 41.65 -7.84
C CYS A 13 41.31 40.37 -8.31
N THR A 14 41.97 39.64 -9.19
CA THR A 14 41.98 38.17 -9.19
C THR A 14 42.86 37.73 -8.03
N VAL A 15 42.37 36.92 -7.08
CA VAL A 15 43.17 35.95 -6.30
C VAL A 15 42.22 34.93 -5.62
N PHE A 16 42.59 33.66 -5.79
CA PHE A 16 42.21 32.46 -5.05
C PHE A 16 42.12 32.64 -3.52
N LEU A 17 41.28 31.86 -2.83
CA LEU A 17 41.70 30.89 -1.79
C LEU A 17 40.52 30.40 -0.92
N THR A 18 40.34 29.08 -0.94
CA THR A 18 40.11 28.15 0.18
C THR A 18 38.97 28.31 1.20
N ALA A 19 38.30 27.16 1.36
CA ALA A 19 37.86 26.50 2.60
C ALA A 19 36.54 26.92 3.25
N GLY A 20 35.74 25.90 3.56
CA GLY A 20 34.66 26.00 4.55
C GLY A 20 33.60 24.92 4.36
N CYS A 21 33.83 23.74 4.94
CA CYS A 21 32.75 22.79 5.21
C CYS A 21 31.68 23.45 6.10
N SER A 22 30.41 23.24 5.76
CA SER A 22 29.33 23.19 6.74
C SER A 22 28.26 22.22 6.23
N HIS A 23 28.19 21.08 6.90
CA HIS A 23 27.10 20.11 6.86
C HIS A 23 25.76 20.79 7.13
N LEU A 24 24.78 20.50 6.28
CA LEU A 24 23.36 20.46 6.57
C LEU A 24 22.78 19.34 5.67
N PRO A 25 22.26 18.23 6.22
CA PRO A 25 21.48 17.30 5.44
C PRO A 25 20.04 17.82 5.38
N GLY A 26 19.64 18.30 4.21
CA GLY A 26 18.24 18.39 3.83
C GLY A 26 18.07 17.42 2.68
N THR A 27 17.70 16.18 2.99
CA THR A 27 17.26 15.19 2.01
C THR A 27 15.92 15.68 1.46
N ALA A 28 15.97 16.28 0.27
CA ALA A 28 14.81 16.32 -0.61
C ALA A 28 14.76 14.95 -1.30
N PHE A 29 13.73 14.17 -1.00
CA PHE A 29 13.40 12.96 -1.75
C PHE A 29 13.03 13.38 -3.18
N THR A 30 13.97 13.18 -4.10
CA THR A 30 13.67 13.05 -5.52
C THR A 30 13.73 11.56 -5.81
N GLY A 31 12.57 10.93 -5.98
CA GLY A 31 12.49 9.59 -6.55
C GLY A 31 13.06 9.65 -7.96
N ASP A 32 14.29 9.14 -8.12
CA ASP A 32 14.92 9.00 -9.41
C ASP A 32 14.44 7.66 -9.97
N GLY A 33 13.50 7.72 -10.91
CA GLY A 33 13.08 6.57 -11.71
C GLY A 33 14.25 6.07 -12.53
N GLY A 34 14.92 5.04 -12.04
CA GLY A 34 16.03 4.39 -12.73
C GLY A 34 15.55 3.68 -14.01
N GLU A 35 16.12 4.06 -15.15
CA GLU A 35 16.00 3.36 -16.43
C GLU A 35 16.37 1.87 -16.26
N SER A 36 15.36 0.98 -16.29
CA SER A 36 15.52 -0.48 -16.22
C SER A 36 15.63 -1.08 -17.62
N THR A 37 16.85 -1.41 -18.05
CA THR A 37 17.08 -2.18 -19.27
C THR A 37 17.07 -3.69 -18.97
N GLY A 38 15.90 -4.35 -19.11
CA GLY A 38 15.71 -5.78 -19.42
C GLY A 38 16.16 -6.86 -18.41
N ASN A 39 15.20 -7.73 -18.04
CA ASN A 39 15.20 -8.91 -17.14
C ASN A 39 14.83 -8.63 -15.67
N ASN A 40 14.27 -9.67 -15.00
CA ASN A 40 13.84 -9.79 -13.59
C ASN A 40 14.84 -9.21 -12.55
N ASP A 41 15.05 -7.91 -12.56
CA ASP A 41 15.90 -7.24 -11.60
C ASP A 41 15.16 -7.09 -10.26
N PRO A 42 15.83 -7.39 -9.14
CA PRO A 42 15.24 -7.26 -7.83
C PRO A 42 14.93 -5.80 -7.51
N ALA A 43 13.91 -5.55 -6.70
CA ALA A 43 13.53 -4.19 -6.29
C ALA A 43 14.64 -3.50 -5.49
N PHE A 44 15.37 -4.26 -4.68
CA PHE A 44 16.52 -3.78 -3.91
C PHE A 44 17.67 -4.78 -3.95
N THR A 45 18.90 -4.26 -3.91
CA THR A 45 20.13 -5.04 -3.92
C THR A 45 21.15 -4.41 -2.97
N ALA A 46 21.74 -5.23 -2.09
CA ALA A 46 22.84 -4.79 -1.25
C ALA A 46 23.87 -5.89 -0.97
N GLY A 47 25.02 -5.48 -0.43
CA GLY A 47 26.13 -6.38 -0.12
C GLY A 47 27.00 -6.74 -1.33
N SER A 48 28.19 -7.26 -1.04
CA SER A 48 29.20 -7.63 -2.04
C SER A 48 29.68 -9.08 -1.96
N GLY A 49 28.96 -9.93 -1.20
CA GLY A 49 29.29 -11.34 -1.04
C GLY A 49 29.11 -12.19 -2.30
N ASP A 50 29.84 -13.30 -2.37
CA ASP A 50 29.76 -14.26 -3.49
C ASP A 50 28.46 -15.09 -3.49
N THR A 51 27.77 -15.16 -2.35
CA THR A 51 26.50 -15.89 -2.20
C THR A 51 25.35 -14.90 -2.13
N THR A 52 24.46 -14.95 -3.13
CA THR A 52 23.21 -14.18 -3.16
C THR A 52 22.13 -14.86 -2.33
N ILE A 53 21.39 -14.12 -1.52
CA ILE A 53 20.14 -14.54 -0.88
C ILE A 53 19.01 -13.69 -1.44
N ARG A 54 18.05 -14.31 -2.11
CA ARG A 54 16.83 -13.65 -2.61
C ARG A 54 15.75 -13.71 -1.54
N ILE A 55 15.28 -12.55 -1.09
CA ILE A 55 14.29 -12.41 -0.03
C ILE A 55 12.98 -11.90 -0.62
N LEU A 56 11.91 -12.66 -0.44
CA LEU A 56 10.55 -12.20 -0.66
C LEU A 56 10.06 -11.44 0.58
N SER A 57 9.89 -10.12 0.49
CA SER A 57 9.63 -9.26 1.64
C SER A 57 8.31 -8.50 1.52
N GLY A 58 7.67 -8.20 2.64
CA GLY A 58 6.62 -7.20 2.69
C GLY A 58 7.18 -5.79 2.47
N SER A 59 6.37 -4.90 1.88
CA SER A 59 6.81 -3.53 1.52
C SER A 59 7.19 -2.70 2.74
N GLU A 60 6.60 -2.97 3.91
CA GLU A 60 6.92 -2.28 5.16
C GLU A 60 8.38 -2.44 5.63
N ASN A 61 9.15 -3.35 5.03
CA ASN A 61 10.59 -3.50 5.31
C ASN A 61 11.49 -2.65 4.39
N GLN A 62 10.94 -1.91 3.42
CA GLN A 62 11.70 -0.99 2.55
C GLN A 62 12.44 0.07 3.37
N GLU A 63 11.83 0.56 4.45
CA GLU A 63 12.47 1.53 5.36
C GLU A 63 13.74 0.98 6.03
N LEU A 64 13.94 -0.35 6.03
CA LEU A 64 15.09 -1.00 6.63
C LEU A 64 16.25 -1.24 5.63
N GLU A 65 16.13 -0.82 4.37
CA GLU A 65 17.12 -1.06 3.31
C GLU A 65 18.55 -0.64 3.67
N ASP A 66 18.72 0.51 4.33
CA ASP A 66 20.04 0.97 4.80
C ASP A 66 20.63 0.01 5.85
N ILE A 67 19.79 -0.47 6.78
CA ILE A 67 20.19 -1.41 7.83
C ILE A 67 20.50 -2.78 7.22
N VAL A 68 19.68 -3.22 6.25
CA VAL A 68 19.90 -4.45 5.49
C VAL A 68 21.23 -4.37 4.74
N SER A 69 21.57 -3.22 4.15
CA SER A 69 22.84 -3.02 3.45
C SER A 69 24.04 -3.21 4.38
N ASP A 70 24.01 -2.56 5.55
CA ASP A 70 25.06 -2.70 6.56
C ASP A 70 25.18 -4.15 7.07
N CYS A 71 24.06 -4.83 7.28
CA CYS A 71 24.05 -6.23 7.72
C CYS A 71 24.58 -7.17 6.63
N ALA A 72 24.21 -6.96 5.37
CA ALA A 72 24.68 -7.75 4.24
C ALA A 72 26.20 -7.66 4.08
N ASP A 73 26.77 -6.46 4.21
CA ASP A 73 28.21 -6.23 4.15
C ASP A 73 28.97 -6.89 5.31
N LYS A 74 28.43 -6.81 6.54
CA LYS A 74 29.02 -7.48 7.72
C LYS A 74 28.97 -9.01 7.61
N ALA A 75 27.85 -9.55 7.14
CA ALA A 75 27.65 -10.98 6.93
C ALA A 75 28.45 -11.51 5.73
N GLY A 76 28.93 -10.62 4.84
CA GLY A 76 29.67 -11.01 3.65
C GLY A 76 28.80 -11.73 2.62
N VAL A 77 27.52 -11.36 2.52
CA VAL A 77 26.54 -11.91 1.57
C VAL A 77 26.08 -10.84 0.59
N ARG A 78 25.38 -11.25 -0.47
CA ARG A 78 24.62 -10.36 -1.33
C ARG A 78 23.13 -10.59 -1.06
N ILE A 79 22.40 -9.53 -0.76
CA ILE A 79 20.94 -9.58 -0.55
C ILE A 79 20.26 -8.98 -1.78
N GLU A 80 19.25 -9.67 -2.28
CA GLU A 80 18.34 -9.18 -3.31
C GLU A 80 16.91 -9.29 -2.75
N MET A 81 16.16 -8.20 -2.71
CA MET A 81 14.81 -8.17 -2.15
C MET A 81 13.79 -7.84 -3.22
N ASP A 82 12.69 -8.61 -3.21
CA ASP A 82 11.48 -8.32 -3.96
C ASP A 82 10.36 -8.00 -2.97
N TYR A 83 9.73 -6.83 -3.14
CA TYR A 83 8.67 -6.36 -2.25
C TYR A 83 7.29 -6.71 -2.80
N GLN A 84 6.46 -7.36 -1.98
CA GLN A 84 5.12 -7.78 -2.36
C GLN A 84 4.09 -7.55 -1.25
N GLY A 85 2.81 -7.49 -1.62
CA GLY A 85 1.69 -7.48 -0.67
C GLY A 85 1.59 -8.78 0.10
N SER A 86 0.95 -8.78 1.26
CA SER A 86 0.99 -9.93 2.16
C SER A 86 0.28 -11.18 1.59
N VAL A 87 -0.77 -10.97 0.79
CA VAL A 87 -1.46 -12.05 0.07
C VAL A 87 -0.62 -12.60 -1.09
N ASP A 88 0.21 -11.78 -1.73
CA ASP A 88 1.18 -12.23 -2.73
C ASP A 88 2.24 -13.13 -2.12
N ILE A 89 2.82 -12.70 -1.00
CA ILE A 89 3.81 -13.49 -0.25
C ILE A 89 3.22 -14.85 0.14
N MET A 90 2.00 -14.87 0.67
CA MET A 90 1.30 -16.10 1.01
C MET A 90 1.16 -17.04 -0.20
N ARG A 91 0.79 -16.51 -1.38
CA ARG A 91 0.60 -17.31 -2.59
C ARG A 91 1.91 -17.86 -3.13
N GLU A 92 2.94 -17.03 -3.13
CA GLU A 92 4.25 -17.43 -3.57
C GLU A 92 4.80 -18.54 -2.66
N LEU A 93 4.60 -18.44 -1.35
CA LEU A 93 4.87 -19.54 -0.44
C LEU A 93 4.03 -20.80 -0.74
N GLN A 94 2.74 -20.65 -1.07
CA GLN A 94 1.88 -21.79 -1.45
C GLN A 94 2.35 -22.46 -2.75
N SER A 95 2.86 -21.67 -3.71
CA SER A 95 3.42 -22.14 -4.98
C SER A 95 4.79 -22.82 -4.79
N GLY A 96 5.40 -22.62 -3.62
CA GLY A 96 6.67 -23.20 -3.20
C GLY A 96 7.83 -22.22 -3.19
N ALA A 97 7.62 -20.95 -3.52
CA ALA A 97 8.62 -19.88 -3.49
C ALA A 97 9.95 -20.28 -4.17
N ALA A 98 9.85 -20.90 -5.35
CA ALA A 98 10.97 -21.60 -6.00
C ALA A 98 12.14 -20.67 -6.36
N ASP A 99 11.87 -19.37 -6.52
CA ASP A 99 12.84 -18.35 -6.90
C ASP A 99 13.45 -17.60 -5.71
N TYR A 100 13.06 -17.95 -4.48
CA TYR A 100 13.45 -17.27 -3.25
C TYR A 100 14.17 -18.19 -2.27
N ASP A 101 15.15 -17.62 -1.56
CA ASP A 101 15.91 -18.31 -0.51
C ASP A 101 15.41 -17.95 0.90
N ALA A 102 14.68 -16.85 1.05
CA ALA A 102 14.14 -16.38 2.32
C ALA A 102 12.83 -15.62 2.13
N VAL A 103 12.07 -15.50 3.22
CA VAL A 103 10.81 -14.76 3.26
C VAL A 103 10.76 -13.88 4.50
N TRP A 104 10.24 -12.66 4.35
CA TRP A 104 10.15 -11.67 5.42
C TRP A 104 8.83 -10.88 5.34
N PRO A 105 7.69 -11.51 5.69
CA PRO A 105 6.39 -10.83 5.67
C PRO A 105 6.21 -9.93 6.90
N ALA A 106 5.22 -9.04 6.85
CA ALA A 106 4.76 -8.23 7.98
C ALA A 106 4.41 -9.04 9.23
N SER A 107 3.90 -10.27 9.04
CA SER A 107 3.42 -11.10 10.14
C SER A 107 3.56 -12.59 9.87
N SER A 108 3.81 -13.35 10.94
CA SER A 108 3.79 -14.82 10.97
C SER A 108 2.44 -15.43 10.56
N MET A 109 1.37 -14.65 10.58
CA MET A 109 0.08 -15.03 10.02
C MET A 109 0.20 -15.47 8.54
N TRP A 110 0.99 -14.75 7.74
CA TRP A 110 1.17 -15.04 6.32
C TRP A 110 2.05 -16.26 6.07
N LEU A 111 2.98 -16.55 6.97
CA LEU A 111 3.71 -17.84 6.96
C LEU A 111 2.75 -18.99 7.26
N SER A 112 1.86 -18.82 8.24
CA SER A 112 0.89 -19.85 8.65
C SER A 112 -0.12 -20.17 7.54
N LEU A 113 -0.53 -19.17 6.75
CA LEU A 113 -1.39 -19.35 5.58
C LEU A 113 -0.63 -19.83 4.34
N GLY A 114 0.62 -19.39 4.18
CA GLY A 114 1.41 -19.54 2.95
C GLY A 114 2.20 -20.84 2.90
N ASP A 115 2.88 -21.19 4.00
CA ASP A 115 3.85 -22.28 4.06
C ASP A 115 3.20 -23.67 4.26
N SER A 116 2.29 -24.00 3.33
CA SER A 116 1.58 -25.29 3.28
C SER A 116 2.51 -26.48 3.03
N GLN A 117 3.71 -26.22 2.50
CA GLN A 117 4.74 -27.22 2.19
C GLN A 117 5.79 -27.37 3.32
N HIS A 118 5.71 -26.54 4.37
CA HIS A 118 6.64 -26.52 5.50
C HIS A 118 8.11 -26.30 5.10
N LEU A 119 8.33 -25.39 4.16
CA LEU A 119 9.63 -24.99 3.63
C LEU A 119 10.34 -24.00 4.56
N VAL A 120 9.61 -23.22 5.35
CA VAL A 120 10.20 -22.13 6.13
C VAL A 120 10.88 -22.65 7.40
N LYS A 121 12.18 -22.39 7.51
CA LYS A 121 13.03 -22.70 8.67
C LYS A 121 13.54 -21.42 9.33
N HIS A 122 14.04 -21.57 10.57
CA HIS A 122 14.74 -20.50 11.31
C HIS A 122 13.97 -19.19 11.43
N SER A 123 12.63 -19.24 11.38
CA SER A 123 11.80 -18.04 11.46
C SER A 123 12.02 -17.32 12.79
N GLN A 124 12.38 -16.04 12.74
CA GLN A 124 12.61 -15.19 13.89
C GLN A 124 12.04 -13.79 13.66
N SER A 125 11.24 -13.30 14.61
CA SER A 125 10.72 -11.93 14.61
C SER A 125 11.86 -10.92 14.68
N VAL A 126 11.95 -10.05 13.66
CA VAL A 126 12.98 -9.01 13.58
C VAL A 126 12.57 -7.75 14.35
N SER A 127 11.26 -7.46 14.36
CA SER A 127 10.68 -6.31 15.08
C SER A 127 9.18 -6.53 15.31
N LEU A 128 8.59 -5.69 16.14
CA LEU A 128 7.17 -5.69 16.48
C LEU A 128 6.60 -4.31 16.22
N THR A 129 5.42 -4.23 15.62
CA THR A 129 4.67 -2.98 15.51
C THR A 129 3.17 -3.22 15.73
N PRO A 130 2.57 -2.60 16.77
CA PRO A 130 1.13 -2.68 16.97
C PRO A 130 0.37 -2.02 15.83
N VAL A 131 -0.80 -2.59 15.47
CA VAL A 131 -1.76 -1.92 14.59
C VAL A 131 -2.68 -1.05 15.45
N VAL A 132 -2.68 0.25 15.18
CA VAL A 132 -3.27 1.30 16.03
C VAL A 132 -4.14 2.25 15.21
N PHE A 133 -4.94 3.06 15.90
CA PHE A 133 -5.59 4.21 15.30
C PHE A 133 -4.74 5.46 15.52
N GLY A 134 -4.29 6.12 14.45
CA GLY A 134 -3.79 7.50 14.51
C GLY A 134 -4.94 8.45 14.20
N ILE A 135 -5.39 9.23 15.18
CA ILE A 135 -6.56 10.13 15.06
C ILE A 135 -6.07 11.57 15.19
N ARG A 136 -6.57 12.52 14.38
CA ARG A 136 -6.24 13.95 14.57
C ARG A 136 -6.36 14.34 16.04
N GLN A 137 -5.33 14.97 16.61
CA GLN A 137 -5.24 15.16 18.05
C GLN A 137 -6.47 15.87 18.64
N SER A 138 -6.92 16.95 18.02
CA SER A 138 -8.13 17.71 18.41
C SER A 138 -9.40 16.86 18.36
N LEU A 139 -9.51 15.96 17.38
CA LEU A 139 -10.64 15.04 17.27
C LEU A 139 -10.57 13.96 18.37
N ALA A 140 -9.39 13.41 18.65
CA ALA A 140 -9.20 12.47 19.75
C ALA A 140 -9.58 13.11 21.10
N GLU A 141 -9.21 14.37 21.33
CA GLU A 141 -9.61 15.15 22.51
C GLU A 141 -11.13 15.37 22.56
N GLU A 142 -11.76 15.75 21.43
CA GLU A 142 -13.22 15.94 21.34
C GLU A 142 -14.00 14.65 21.65
N LEU A 143 -13.50 13.52 21.16
CA LEU A 143 -14.08 12.20 21.39
C LEU A 143 -13.80 11.65 22.80
N GLY A 144 -12.88 12.27 23.54
CA GLY A 144 -12.44 11.83 24.87
C GLY A 144 -11.50 10.62 24.82
N PHE A 145 -10.90 10.33 23.67
CA PHE A 145 -10.00 9.19 23.46
C PHE A 145 -8.59 9.41 24.02
N THR A 146 -8.28 10.65 24.44
CA THR A 146 -7.06 10.97 25.19
C THR A 146 -7.19 10.66 26.69
N ASP A 147 -8.40 10.46 27.19
CA ASP A 147 -8.72 10.33 28.63
C ASP A 147 -9.03 8.87 29.03
N GLY A 148 -8.04 7.97 28.90
CA GLY A 148 -8.11 6.60 29.40
C GLY A 148 -8.15 5.52 28.31
N ASP A 149 -8.66 4.34 28.67
CA ASP A 149 -8.71 3.18 27.77
C ASP A 149 -9.88 3.30 26.78
N VAL A 150 -9.59 3.06 25.50
CA VAL A 150 -10.58 3.07 24.39
C VAL A 150 -10.82 1.63 23.94
N SER A 151 -12.09 1.27 23.67
CA SER A 151 -12.46 0.02 23.02
C SER A 151 -12.77 0.20 21.54
N VAL A 152 -12.74 -0.89 20.76
CA VAL A 152 -13.28 -0.90 19.38
C VAL A 152 -14.75 -0.49 19.34
N LYS A 153 -15.52 -0.75 20.42
CA LYS A 153 -16.92 -0.33 20.51
C LYS A 153 -17.08 1.19 20.67
N ASP A 154 -16.14 1.86 21.32
CA ASP A 154 -16.13 3.32 21.42
C ASP A 154 -15.84 3.94 20.05
N ILE A 155 -14.89 3.34 19.30
CA ILE A 155 -14.60 3.70 17.90
C ILE A 155 -15.84 3.51 17.02
N LEU A 156 -16.52 2.35 17.10
CA LEU A 156 -17.78 2.09 16.39
C LEU A 156 -18.86 3.13 16.75
N THR A 157 -18.91 3.59 18.01
CA THR A 157 -19.87 4.62 18.43
C THR A 157 -19.54 5.98 17.81
N ALA A 158 -18.27 6.35 17.68
CA ALA A 158 -17.84 7.57 16.99
C ALA A 158 -18.22 7.52 15.50
N ILE A 159 -18.00 6.38 14.84
CA ILE A 159 -18.35 6.15 13.43
C ILE A 159 -19.87 6.22 13.21
N SER A 160 -20.65 5.42 13.95
CA SER A 160 -22.11 5.35 13.81
C SER A 160 -22.83 6.67 14.16
N SER A 161 -22.20 7.52 14.97
CA SER A 161 -22.71 8.87 15.25
C SER A 161 -22.26 9.94 14.24
N GLY A 162 -21.50 9.55 13.21
CA GLY A 162 -21.01 10.43 12.14
C GLY A 162 -19.96 11.44 12.61
N LYS A 163 -19.23 11.12 13.69
CA LYS A 163 -18.22 12.01 14.28
C LYS A 163 -16.80 11.73 13.82
N MET A 164 -16.57 10.57 13.22
CA MET A 164 -15.24 10.14 12.77
C MET A 164 -15.41 9.18 11.60
N THR A 165 -14.70 9.45 10.50
CA THR A 165 -14.36 8.45 9.49
C THR A 165 -12.90 8.03 9.65
N PHE A 166 -12.45 7.03 8.92
CA PHE A 166 -11.06 6.62 8.95
C PHE A 166 -10.59 6.04 7.62
N CYS A 167 -9.29 6.07 7.41
CA CYS A 167 -8.61 5.37 6.32
C CYS A 167 -8.04 4.04 6.84
N MET A 168 -8.10 2.98 6.04
CA MET A 168 -7.45 1.70 6.35
C MET A 168 -6.93 1.04 5.09
N THR A 169 -6.01 0.09 5.20
CA THR A 169 -5.69 -0.75 4.03
C THR A 169 -6.72 -1.87 3.85
N SER A 170 -6.81 -2.42 2.64
CA SER A 170 -7.68 -3.57 2.37
C SER A 170 -7.23 -4.81 3.15
N ALA A 171 -8.16 -5.47 3.82
CA ALA A 171 -7.87 -6.69 4.59
C ALA A 171 -7.43 -7.88 3.72
N THR A 172 -7.76 -7.87 2.42
CA THR A 172 -7.36 -8.93 1.49
C THR A 172 -6.10 -8.60 0.70
N GLN A 173 -5.48 -7.43 0.91
CA GLN A 173 -4.27 -7.04 0.16
C GLN A 173 -3.10 -6.66 1.08
N SER A 174 -3.36 -6.16 2.29
CA SER A 174 -2.35 -5.66 3.22
C SER A 174 -2.48 -6.29 4.61
N ASN A 175 -1.34 -6.50 5.27
CA ASN A 175 -1.30 -7.00 6.64
C ASN A 175 -1.96 -6.05 7.65
N SER A 176 -1.74 -4.74 7.59
CA SER A 176 -2.34 -3.82 8.57
C SER A 176 -3.88 -3.86 8.52
N GLY A 177 -4.45 -3.93 7.32
CA GLY A 177 -5.89 -4.08 7.09
C GLY A 177 -6.41 -5.43 7.59
N ALA A 178 -5.68 -6.52 7.30
CA ALA A 178 -6.05 -7.85 7.77
C ALA A 178 -6.03 -7.92 9.30
N SER A 179 -4.92 -7.49 9.91
CA SER A 179 -4.73 -7.42 11.36
C SER A 179 -5.81 -6.58 12.05
N ALA A 180 -6.14 -5.40 11.50
CA ALA A 180 -7.20 -4.54 12.03
C ALA A 180 -8.57 -5.22 11.94
N TYR A 181 -8.92 -5.77 10.79
CA TYR A 181 -10.20 -6.44 10.57
C TYR A 181 -10.39 -7.64 11.50
N ILE A 182 -9.38 -8.51 11.62
CA ILE A 182 -9.43 -9.64 12.56
C ILE A 182 -9.52 -9.13 14.00
N GLY A 183 -8.80 -8.06 14.33
CA GLY A 183 -8.93 -7.33 15.59
C GLY A 183 -10.37 -6.90 15.91
N PHE A 184 -11.06 -6.30 14.94
CA PHE A 184 -12.45 -5.88 15.08
C PHE A 184 -13.39 -7.06 15.33
N LEU A 185 -13.20 -8.19 14.63
CA LEU A 185 -14.00 -9.40 14.86
C LEU A 185 -13.86 -9.88 16.32
N TYR A 186 -12.63 -9.97 16.81
CA TYR A 186 -12.36 -10.38 18.18
C TYR A 186 -12.97 -9.43 19.22
N ALA A 187 -12.79 -8.12 19.02
CA ALA A 187 -13.30 -7.11 19.94
C ALA A 187 -14.83 -7.13 20.03
N LEU A 188 -15.52 -7.18 18.87
CA LEU A 188 -16.99 -7.17 18.82
C LEU A 188 -17.61 -8.48 19.36
N LEU A 189 -16.88 -9.60 19.26
CA LEU A 189 -17.25 -10.86 19.91
C LEU A 189 -16.89 -10.92 21.40
N GLY A 190 -16.09 -9.98 21.91
CA GLY A 190 -15.55 -10.01 23.27
C GLY A 190 -14.59 -11.18 23.51
N LYS A 191 -13.81 -11.56 22.48
CA LYS A 191 -12.84 -12.66 22.51
C LYS A 191 -11.40 -12.13 22.42
N GLN A 192 -10.44 -12.94 22.87
CA GLN A 192 -9.00 -12.73 22.66
C GLN A 192 -8.33 -13.90 21.93
N GLU A 193 -8.98 -15.07 21.91
CA GLU A 193 -8.51 -16.30 21.27
C GLU A 193 -9.73 -17.13 20.83
N GLY A 194 -9.50 -18.12 19.97
CA GLY A 194 -10.53 -19.10 19.60
C GLY A 194 -11.70 -18.53 18.80
N LEU A 195 -11.42 -17.64 17.84
CA LEU A 195 -12.38 -17.31 16.79
C LEU A 195 -12.68 -18.56 15.94
N THR A 196 -13.95 -18.78 15.61
CA THR A 196 -14.41 -19.96 14.87
C THR A 196 -15.28 -19.54 13.69
N SER A 197 -15.45 -20.43 12.70
CA SER A 197 -16.39 -20.22 11.59
C SER A 197 -17.83 -19.96 12.06
N GLU A 198 -18.29 -20.57 13.17
CA GLU A 198 -19.63 -20.33 13.70
C GLU A 198 -19.80 -18.87 14.17
N ASP A 199 -18.74 -18.27 14.71
CA ASP A 199 -18.78 -16.86 15.11
C ASP A 199 -18.91 -15.93 13.90
N LEU A 200 -18.25 -16.26 12.79
CA LEU A 200 -18.31 -15.46 11.54
C LEU A 200 -19.71 -15.45 10.92
N GLN A 201 -20.56 -16.42 11.26
CA GLN A 201 -21.95 -16.49 10.82
C GLN A 201 -22.93 -15.76 11.74
N ASN A 202 -22.45 -15.07 12.79
CA ASN A 202 -23.29 -14.33 13.72
C ASN A 202 -23.84 -13.03 13.11
N ASP A 203 -25.16 -12.93 12.96
CA ASP A 203 -25.81 -11.77 12.32
C ASP A 203 -25.53 -10.42 13.01
N GLU A 204 -25.42 -10.40 14.34
CA GLU A 204 -25.10 -9.17 15.09
C GLU A 204 -23.67 -8.72 14.80
N LEU A 205 -22.71 -9.66 14.79
CA LEU A 205 -21.33 -9.37 14.40
C LEU A 205 -21.26 -8.83 12.97
N LYS A 206 -21.95 -9.49 12.03
CA LYS A 206 -22.01 -9.04 10.63
C LYS A 206 -22.56 -7.61 10.53
N SER A 207 -23.60 -7.28 11.31
CA SER A 207 -24.16 -5.93 11.35
C SER A 207 -23.18 -4.90 11.89
N GLN A 208 -22.52 -5.20 13.01
CA GLN A 208 -21.57 -4.28 13.66
C GLN A 208 -20.31 -4.06 12.81
N ILE A 209 -19.82 -5.10 12.13
CA ILE A 209 -18.69 -4.98 11.20
C ILE A 209 -19.06 -4.11 9.99
N ARG A 210 -20.26 -4.29 9.41
CA ARG A 210 -20.73 -3.41 8.33
C ARG A 210 -20.83 -1.95 8.79
N GLU A 211 -21.33 -1.71 9.99
CA GLU A 211 -21.43 -0.36 10.54
C GLU A 211 -20.03 0.24 10.80
N LEU A 212 -19.10 -0.53 11.36
CA LEU A 212 -17.72 -0.08 11.55
C LEU A 212 -17.05 0.26 10.22
N LEU A 213 -17.10 -0.67 9.25
CA LEU A 213 -16.47 -0.49 7.94
C LEU A 213 -17.17 0.54 7.06
N SER A 214 -18.42 0.92 7.37
CA SER A 214 -19.07 2.07 6.72
C SER A 214 -18.36 3.40 7.01
N GLY A 215 -17.57 3.47 8.08
CA GLY A 215 -16.71 4.60 8.40
C GLY A 215 -15.42 4.68 7.58
N VAL A 216 -15.12 3.69 6.74
CA VAL A 216 -13.95 3.71 5.86
C VAL A 216 -14.18 4.72 4.73
N ASP A 217 -13.43 5.82 4.76
CA ASP A 217 -13.50 6.88 3.75
C ASP A 217 -12.62 6.56 2.54
N ARG A 218 -11.44 5.99 2.80
CA ARG A 218 -10.46 5.58 1.78
C ARG A 218 -9.81 4.25 2.14
N SER A 219 -9.57 3.44 1.12
CA SER A 219 -8.80 2.20 1.21
C SER A 219 -7.47 2.32 0.44
N SER A 220 -6.46 1.57 0.87
CA SER A 220 -5.20 1.41 0.12
C SER A 220 -4.75 -0.06 0.08
N GLY A 221 -4.04 -0.44 -0.98
CA GLY A 221 -3.37 -1.74 -1.07
C GLY A 221 -2.09 -1.82 -0.24
N SER A 222 -1.53 -0.69 0.23
CA SER A 222 -0.28 -0.67 1.00
C SER A 222 -0.34 0.31 2.18
N SER A 223 0.37 -0.03 3.25
CA SER A 223 0.36 0.73 4.51
C SER A 223 1.09 2.06 4.38
N ASP A 224 2.21 2.08 3.65
CA ASP A 224 2.97 3.31 3.39
C ASP A 224 2.20 4.28 2.50
N TRP A 225 1.54 3.79 1.45
CA TRP A 225 0.72 4.65 0.62
C TRP A 225 -0.49 5.20 1.35
N LEU A 226 -1.13 4.40 2.22
CA LEU A 226 -2.21 4.91 3.08
C LEU A 226 -1.75 6.11 3.90
N LYS A 227 -0.52 6.05 4.44
CA LYS A 227 0.10 7.15 5.19
C LYS A 227 0.35 8.37 4.30
N GLU A 228 0.95 8.21 3.12
CA GLU A 228 1.17 9.31 2.17
C GLU A 228 -0.16 9.98 1.73
N MET A 229 -1.16 9.16 1.37
CA MET A 229 -2.51 9.63 1.06
C MET A 229 -3.11 10.40 2.25
N PHE A 230 -2.95 9.89 3.46
CA PHE A 230 -3.44 10.55 4.68
C PHE A 230 -2.78 11.93 4.88
N LEU A 231 -1.47 12.04 4.66
CA LEU A 231 -0.71 13.29 4.82
C LEU A 231 -1.11 14.39 3.81
N ASN A 232 -1.58 13.97 2.63
CA ASN A 232 -2.00 14.86 1.54
C ASN A 232 -3.46 15.29 1.63
N GLY A 233 -4.32 14.47 2.26
CA GLY A 233 -5.75 14.75 2.41
C GLY A 233 -6.16 15.34 3.77
N ASP A 234 -7.46 15.61 3.90
CA ASP A 234 -8.10 16.07 5.15
C ASP A 234 -8.94 14.93 5.72
N TYR A 235 -8.26 13.98 6.36
CA TYR A 235 -8.88 12.79 6.94
C TYR A 235 -8.88 12.84 8.48
N ASP A 236 -9.87 12.19 9.09
CA ASP A 236 -10.07 12.20 10.55
C ASP A 236 -9.07 11.28 11.28
N ALA A 237 -8.88 10.07 10.76
CA ALA A 237 -8.08 9.03 11.38
C ALA A 237 -7.54 8.03 10.34
N MET A 238 -6.48 7.31 10.69
CA MET A 238 -6.01 6.13 9.96
C MET A 238 -5.77 4.95 10.89
N VAL A 239 -6.07 3.75 10.40
CA VAL A 239 -5.64 2.50 11.03
C VAL A 239 -4.37 2.03 10.35
N ASN A 240 -3.26 2.04 11.07
CA ASN A 240 -1.96 1.68 10.53
C ASN A 240 -1.00 1.17 11.60
N TYR A 241 0.22 0.80 11.22
CA TYR A 241 1.29 0.45 12.15
C TYR A 241 1.70 1.65 13.00
N GLU A 242 2.04 1.40 14.26
CA GLU A 242 2.56 2.42 15.18
C GLU A 242 3.75 3.19 14.59
N CYS A 243 4.71 2.48 13.99
CA CYS A 243 5.88 3.09 13.35
C CYS A 243 5.50 4.07 12.22
N LEU A 244 4.44 3.76 11.45
CA LEU A 244 3.96 4.66 10.39
C LEU A 244 3.15 5.84 10.93
N VAL A 245 2.50 5.70 12.08
CA VAL A 245 1.90 6.86 12.79
C VAL A 245 2.99 7.78 13.35
N ILE A 246 4.08 7.21 13.87
CA ILE A 246 5.26 7.97 14.32
C ILE A 246 5.85 8.76 13.15
N ASP A 247 6.16 8.09 12.02
CA ASP A 247 6.68 8.75 10.82
C ASP A 247 5.74 9.84 10.30
N ALA A 248 4.42 9.56 10.22
CA ALA A 248 3.43 10.57 9.85
C ALA A 248 3.48 11.80 10.76
N ASN A 249 3.61 11.61 12.08
CA ASN A 249 3.69 12.70 13.04
C ASN A 249 4.98 13.52 12.94
N GLU A 250 6.10 12.89 12.63
CA GLU A 250 7.35 13.60 12.35
C GLU A 250 7.18 14.54 11.15
N GLN A 251 6.56 14.06 10.07
CA GLN A 251 6.28 14.85 8.88
C GLN A 251 5.29 15.98 9.15
N LEU A 252 4.14 15.68 9.77
CA LEU A 252 3.11 16.68 10.13
C LEU A 252 3.71 17.78 11.02
N THR A 253 4.47 17.41 12.04
CA THR A 253 5.08 18.37 12.97
C THR A 253 6.13 19.24 12.27
N LYS A 254 6.94 18.65 11.38
CA LYS A 254 7.94 19.39 10.58
C LYS A 254 7.29 20.41 9.64
N GLU A 255 6.11 20.11 9.14
CA GLU A 255 5.29 21.02 8.32
C GLU A 255 4.48 22.02 9.15
N GLY A 256 4.47 21.89 10.48
CA GLY A 256 3.66 22.72 11.38
C GLY A 256 2.17 22.40 11.31
N LYS A 257 1.81 21.21 10.82
CA LYS A 257 0.46 20.64 10.84
C LYS A 257 0.20 19.98 12.20
N GLU A 258 -1.07 19.74 12.48
CA GLU A 258 -1.52 19.03 13.68
C GLU A 258 -1.07 17.55 13.61
N PRO A 259 -0.47 16.99 14.68
CA PRO A 259 -0.13 15.57 14.73
C PRO A 259 -1.36 14.70 15.04
N LEU A 260 -1.18 13.40 14.86
CA LEU A 260 -2.10 12.35 15.27
C LEU A 260 -1.83 11.94 16.72
N TYR A 261 -2.90 11.65 17.44
CA TYR A 261 -2.90 10.97 18.70
C TYR A 261 -3.14 9.47 18.48
N THR A 262 -2.20 8.66 18.93
CA THR A 262 -2.24 7.20 18.81
C THR A 262 -3.14 6.59 19.88
N VAL A 263 -4.15 5.86 19.44
CA VAL A 263 -5.07 5.10 20.28
C VAL A 263 -4.80 3.61 20.10
N TYR A 264 -4.59 2.93 21.21
CA TYR A 264 -4.49 1.46 21.29
C TYR A 264 -5.80 0.93 21.88
N PRO A 265 -6.70 0.38 21.05
CA PRO A 265 -7.86 -0.32 21.58
C PRO A 265 -7.43 -1.39 22.57
N TYR A 266 -8.05 -1.44 23.76
CA TYR A 266 -7.69 -2.46 24.76
C TYR A 266 -8.19 -3.86 24.36
N ASP A 267 -9.18 -3.93 23.48
CA ASP A 267 -9.69 -5.13 22.82
C ASP A 267 -9.32 -5.13 21.33
N GLY A 268 -9.13 -6.31 20.74
CA GLY A 268 -8.86 -6.43 19.30
C GLY A 268 -7.50 -5.93 18.82
N LEU A 269 -6.56 -5.59 19.71
CA LEU A 269 -5.22 -5.17 19.31
C LEU A 269 -4.47 -6.32 18.60
N SER A 270 -3.87 -6.03 17.45
CA SER A 270 -2.99 -6.95 16.73
C SER A 270 -1.57 -6.39 16.66
N ILE A 271 -0.57 -7.26 16.56
CA ILE A 271 0.84 -6.90 16.44
C ILE A 271 1.40 -7.59 15.21
N ALA A 272 2.03 -6.80 14.33
CA ALA A 272 2.84 -7.31 13.24
C ALA A 272 4.24 -7.64 13.78
N ASP A 273 4.66 -8.90 13.66
CA ASP A 273 5.87 -9.46 14.26
C ASP A 273 7.04 -9.65 13.28
N SER A 274 6.87 -9.21 12.04
CA SER A 274 7.87 -9.13 10.96
C SER A 274 8.92 -10.27 11.00
N PRO A 275 8.50 -11.55 10.85
CA PRO A 275 9.42 -12.68 10.95
C PRO A 275 10.30 -12.83 9.71
N LEU A 276 11.61 -12.96 9.89
CA LEU A 276 12.54 -13.34 8.83
C LEU A 276 12.80 -14.85 8.90
N GLY A 277 12.55 -15.59 7.82
CA GLY A 277 12.74 -17.04 7.73
C GLY A 277 13.43 -17.49 6.45
N TYR A 278 14.12 -18.63 6.52
CA TYR A 278 14.79 -19.28 5.39
C TYR A 278 13.82 -20.19 4.64
N VAL A 279 13.78 -20.11 3.31
CA VAL A 279 12.98 -21.02 2.46
C VAL A 279 13.87 -22.17 2.00
N ASP A 280 13.59 -23.36 2.48
CA ASP A 280 14.46 -24.52 2.27
C ASP A 280 14.26 -25.20 0.91
N HIS A 281 15.26 -25.04 0.05
CA HIS A 281 15.40 -25.74 -1.24
C HIS A 281 16.58 -26.72 -1.27
N ASP A 282 16.91 -27.34 -0.12
CA ASP A 282 18.02 -28.29 0.04
C ASP A 282 19.40 -27.71 -0.35
N ASN A 283 19.66 -26.44 0.01
CA ASN A 283 20.91 -25.73 -0.31
C ASN A 283 21.65 -25.24 0.94
N ASP A 284 22.55 -26.10 1.47
CA ASP A 284 23.35 -25.81 2.68
C ASP A 284 24.14 -24.49 2.60
N GLN A 285 24.64 -24.11 1.42
CA GLN A 285 25.41 -22.87 1.25
C GLN A 285 24.52 -21.63 1.41
N LYS A 286 23.29 -21.69 0.91
CA LYS A 286 22.30 -20.61 1.06
C LYS A 286 21.79 -20.53 2.50
N GLU A 287 21.58 -21.68 3.15
CA GLU A 287 21.19 -21.74 4.55
C GLU A 287 22.26 -21.12 5.46
N GLU A 288 23.54 -21.44 5.27
CA GLU A 288 24.66 -20.85 6.03
C GLU A 288 24.77 -19.33 5.82
N ALA A 289 24.65 -18.87 4.57
CA ALA A 289 24.67 -17.44 4.24
C ALA A 289 23.45 -16.69 4.80
N PHE A 290 22.25 -17.28 4.77
CA PHE A 290 21.07 -16.73 5.41
C PHE A 290 21.26 -16.59 6.92
N LEU A 291 21.78 -17.63 7.59
CA LEU A 291 22.00 -17.59 9.03
C LEU A 291 23.02 -16.53 9.43
N ALA A 292 24.06 -16.31 8.62
CA ALA A 292 25.03 -15.22 8.85
C ALA A 292 24.36 -13.84 8.73
N PHE A 293 23.48 -13.64 7.74
CA PHE A 293 22.71 -12.41 7.61
C PHE A 293 21.72 -12.22 8.77
N GLN A 294 21.01 -13.29 9.16
CA GLN A 294 20.08 -13.27 10.29
C GLN A 294 20.81 -12.96 11.61
N GLU A 295 22.04 -13.43 11.81
CA GLU A 295 22.84 -13.07 12.98
C GLU A 295 23.14 -11.55 13.03
N GLU A 296 23.51 -10.96 11.90
CA GLU A 296 23.81 -9.52 11.82
C GLU A 296 22.57 -8.62 12.00
N ILE A 297 21.42 -8.99 11.42
CA ILE A 297 20.20 -8.19 11.60
C ILE A 297 19.62 -8.29 13.02
N MET A 298 19.89 -9.41 13.71
CA MET A 298 19.53 -9.62 15.11
C MET A 298 20.60 -9.09 16.09
N SER A 299 21.71 -8.51 15.59
CA SER A 299 22.74 -7.92 16.43
C SER A 299 22.22 -6.71 17.21
N ALA A 300 22.82 -6.40 18.36
CA ALA A 300 22.38 -5.28 19.20
C ALA A 300 22.41 -3.93 18.48
N ASP A 301 23.43 -3.71 17.62
CA ASP A 301 23.57 -2.47 16.87
C ASP A 301 22.45 -2.34 15.82
N SER A 302 22.18 -3.41 15.06
CA SER A 302 21.12 -3.43 14.04
C SER A 302 19.73 -3.34 14.66
N GLN A 303 19.48 -4.04 15.77
CA GLN A 303 18.22 -3.95 16.51
C GLN A 303 17.99 -2.56 17.10
N SER A 304 19.05 -1.87 17.58
CA SER A 304 18.93 -0.47 18.00
C SER A 304 18.60 0.46 16.82
N ALA A 305 19.23 0.24 15.65
CA ALA A 305 18.92 1.00 14.43
C ALA A 305 17.48 0.74 13.94
N ILE A 306 16.99 -0.50 14.00
CA ILE A 306 15.60 -0.84 13.69
C ILE A 306 14.65 -0.16 14.67
N GLU A 307 14.97 -0.14 15.97
CA GLU A 307 14.13 0.53 16.96
C GLU A 307 14.05 2.05 16.75
N ALA A 308 15.12 2.65 16.22
CA ALA A 308 15.16 4.07 15.86
C ALA A 308 14.20 4.45 14.72
N THR A 309 13.64 3.46 13.99
CA THR A 309 12.58 3.66 12.97
C THR A 309 11.16 3.65 13.56
N GLY A 310 11.03 3.68 14.89
CA GLY A 310 9.73 3.60 15.57
C GLY A 310 9.15 2.19 15.67
N ARG A 311 9.88 1.17 15.23
CA ARG A 311 9.53 -0.25 15.43
C ARG A 311 9.96 -0.70 16.84
N ARG A 312 9.22 -1.58 17.49
CA ARG A 312 9.60 -2.11 18.81
C ARG A 312 10.45 -3.38 18.66
N ILE A 313 11.46 -3.56 19.50
CA ILE A 313 12.22 -4.83 19.55
C ILE A 313 11.59 -5.83 20.52
N THR A 314 10.90 -5.33 21.53
CA THR A 314 10.19 -6.17 22.49
C THR A 314 8.78 -5.63 22.73
N ALA A 315 7.86 -6.49 23.17
CA ALA A 315 6.50 -6.07 23.49
C ALA A 315 6.43 -5.16 24.73
N ASN A 316 7.50 -5.09 25.54
CA ASN A 316 7.52 -4.40 26.82
C ASN A 316 8.64 -3.34 26.85
N GLY A 317 8.29 -2.09 26.60
CA GLY A 317 9.24 -0.98 26.63
C GLY A 317 10.10 -0.87 25.38
N VAL A 318 10.84 0.23 25.34
CA VAL A 318 11.81 0.59 24.29
C VAL A 318 13.14 0.95 24.96
N SER A 319 14.23 0.90 24.21
CA SER A 319 15.54 1.27 24.76
C SER A 319 15.57 2.74 25.21
N ALA A 320 16.44 3.03 26.18
CA ALA A 320 16.63 4.41 26.63
C ALA A 320 17.26 5.31 25.56
N GLU A 321 17.93 4.73 24.56
CA GLU A 321 18.56 5.45 23.44
C GLU A 321 17.51 5.95 22.44
N ASN A 322 16.52 5.11 22.12
CA ASN A 322 15.49 5.43 21.12
C ASN A 322 14.18 5.95 21.74
N LYS A 323 14.15 6.20 23.05
CA LYS A 323 12.93 6.63 23.75
C LYS A 323 12.29 7.89 23.15
N ASP A 324 13.10 8.80 22.63
CA ASP A 324 12.60 10.07 22.07
C ASP A 324 11.84 9.88 20.74
N VAL A 325 12.06 8.76 20.03
CA VAL A 325 11.29 8.39 18.83
C VAL A 325 9.83 8.07 19.20
N PHE A 326 9.61 7.51 20.39
CA PHE A 326 8.31 7.11 20.90
C PHE A 326 7.69 8.24 21.74
N ASN A 327 7.31 9.32 21.08
CA ASN A 327 6.82 10.53 21.75
C ASN A 327 5.47 10.32 22.44
N ALA A 328 5.47 10.38 23.78
CA ALA A 328 4.27 10.21 24.60
C ALA A 328 3.22 11.32 24.40
N ASP A 329 3.61 12.51 23.93
CA ASP A 329 2.64 13.59 23.63
C ASP A 329 1.75 13.24 22.42
N TRP A 330 2.19 12.30 21.58
CA TRP A 330 1.40 11.73 20.49
C TRP A 330 0.58 10.51 20.91
N GLY A 331 0.45 10.26 22.22
CA GLY A 331 -0.26 9.09 22.74
C GLY A 331 0.53 7.78 22.65
N ILE A 332 1.79 7.80 22.21
CA ILE A 332 2.63 6.60 22.12
C ILE A 332 2.93 6.05 23.52
N ASP A 333 2.45 4.85 23.81
CA ASP A 333 2.61 4.21 25.12
C ASP A 333 3.57 3.02 25.06
N THR A 334 4.81 3.26 25.50
CA THR A 334 5.86 2.23 25.53
C THR A 334 5.75 1.30 26.74
N GLU A 335 5.03 1.69 27.80
CA GLU A 335 4.93 0.95 29.06
C GLU A 335 3.66 0.09 29.14
N ARG A 336 2.71 0.30 28.23
CA ARG A 336 1.48 -0.49 28.13
C ARG A 336 1.79 -1.97 27.97
N ILE A 337 1.12 -2.77 28.79
CA ILE A 337 1.06 -4.21 28.56
C ILE A 337 0.14 -4.44 27.36
N LEU A 338 0.73 -4.75 26.22
CA LEU A 338 -0.02 -5.13 25.03
C LEU A 338 -0.57 -6.54 25.22
N SER A 339 -1.88 -6.70 25.05
CA SER A 339 -2.57 -7.99 25.09
C SER A 339 -3.09 -8.30 23.69
N PRO A 340 -2.20 -8.66 22.74
CA PRO A 340 -2.60 -8.91 21.37
C PRO A 340 -3.56 -10.11 21.29
N ILE A 341 -4.44 -10.09 20.29
CA ILE A 341 -5.25 -11.25 19.93
C ILE A 341 -4.35 -12.43 19.53
N GLN A 342 -4.83 -13.65 19.77
CA GLN A 342 -4.27 -14.83 19.13
C GLN A 342 -4.87 -14.96 17.72
N MET A 343 -4.02 -15.02 16.69
CA MET A 343 -4.49 -15.23 15.32
C MET A 343 -5.28 -16.54 15.21
N PRO A 344 -6.40 -16.55 14.47
CA PRO A 344 -7.22 -17.74 14.29
C PRO A 344 -6.49 -18.82 13.47
N GLU A 345 -7.03 -20.03 13.48
CA GLU A 345 -6.58 -21.10 12.59
C GLU A 345 -6.70 -20.69 11.12
N ALA A 346 -5.84 -21.25 10.26
CA ALA A 346 -5.69 -20.85 8.87
C ALA A 346 -7.01 -20.92 8.05
N ASP A 347 -7.84 -21.92 8.31
CA ASP A 347 -9.14 -22.08 7.65
C ASP A 347 -10.15 -21.00 8.06
N VAL A 348 -10.24 -20.71 9.36
CA VAL A 348 -11.09 -19.63 9.90
C VAL A 348 -10.60 -18.26 9.43
N LEU A 349 -9.28 -18.06 9.36
CA LEU A 349 -8.68 -16.83 8.86
C LEU A 349 -9.04 -16.58 7.38
N MET A 350 -8.88 -17.59 6.53
CA MET A 350 -9.26 -17.50 5.12
C MET A 350 -10.76 -17.28 4.94
N GLU A 351 -11.60 -17.94 5.74
CA GLU A 351 -13.04 -17.69 5.75
C GLU A 351 -13.35 -16.23 6.12
N ALA A 352 -12.72 -15.69 7.16
CA ALA A 352 -12.91 -14.30 7.58
C ALA A 352 -12.53 -13.31 6.47
N LEU A 353 -11.39 -13.51 5.80
CA LEU A 353 -10.93 -12.68 4.69
C LEU A 353 -11.87 -12.77 3.47
N ASN A 354 -12.40 -13.95 3.17
CA ASN A 354 -13.39 -14.13 2.11
C ASN A 354 -14.70 -13.39 2.42
N ILE A 355 -15.17 -13.44 3.66
CA ILE A 355 -16.38 -12.71 4.09
C ILE A 355 -16.15 -11.20 4.00
N TYR A 356 -14.96 -10.70 4.37
CA TYR A 356 -14.62 -9.28 4.20
C TYR A 356 -14.80 -8.85 2.74
N GLN A 357 -14.20 -9.59 1.81
CA GLN A 357 -14.23 -9.28 0.38
C GLN A 357 -15.65 -9.29 -0.21
N THR A 358 -16.48 -10.24 0.24
CA THR A 358 -17.79 -10.51 -0.39
C THR A 358 -18.97 -9.82 0.27
N GLU A 359 -18.93 -9.60 1.60
CA GLU A 359 -20.10 -9.14 2.37
C GLU A 359 -19.93 -7.79 3.09
N PHE A 360 -18.69 -7.37 3.40
CA PHE A 360 -18.45 -6.24 4.32
C PHE A 360 -17.76 -5.04 3.70
N LYS A 361 -16.93 -5.26 2.68
CA LYS A 361 -16.29 -4.17 1.96
C LYS A 361 -17.36 -3.27 1.33
N LYS A 362 -17.21 -1.96 1.47
CA LYS A 362 -18.04 -0.98 0.77
C LYS A 362 -17.97 -1.27 -0.74
N PRO A 363 -19.11 -1.32 -1.46
CA PRO A 363 -19.09 -1.72 -2.86
C PRO A 363 -18.26 -0.76 -3.69
N SER A 364 -17.45 -1.28 -4.60
CA SER A 364 -16.65 -0.45 -5.50
C SER A 364 -17.47 0.07 -6.68
N LEU A 365 -17.19 1.30 -7.11
CA LEU A 365 -17.58 1.84 -8.41
C LEU A 365 -16.31 1.90 -9.27
N ASN A 366 -16.10 0.88 -10.10
CA ASN A 366 -14.92 0.76 -10.97
C ASN A 366 -15.26 1.25 -12.38
N ILE A 367 -14.52 2.25 -12.85
CA ILE A 367 -14.59 2.72 -14.24
C ILE A 367 -13.24 2.44 -14.90
N TYR A 368 -13.17 1.43 -15.75
CA TYR A 368 -11.96 1.04 -16.48
C TYR A 368 -11.87 1.84 -17.78
N CYS A 369 -10.92 2.76 -17.88
CA CYS A 369 -10.56 3.43 -19.12
C CYS A 369 -9.53 2.57 -19.84
N LEU A 370 -9.98 1.85 -20.87
CA LEU A 370 -9.21 0.85 -21.59
C LEU A 370 -8.73 1.41 -22.93
N ASP A 371 -7.42 1.56 -23.06
CA ASP A 371 -6.80 2.03 -24.30
C ASP A 371 -6.88 0.94 -25.38
N PHE A 372 -7.59 1.27 -26.46
CA PHE A 372 -7.66 0.50 -27.70
C PHE A 372 -7.11 1.34 -28.86
N SER A 373 -6.10 2.17 -28.58
CA SER A 373 -5.37 2.93 -29.59
C SER A 373 -4.55 2.02 -30.52
N GLY A 374 -4.16 2.54 -31.68
CA GLY A 374 -3.41 1.77 -32.66
C GLY A 374 -2.04 1.23 -32.16
N SER A 375 -1.45 1.83 -31.12
CA SER A 375 -0.20 1.34 -30.50
C SER A 375 -0.40 0.04 -29.74
N MET A 376 -1.58 -0.16 -29.14
CA MET A 376 -1.92 -1.36 -28.39
C MET A 376 -2.04 -2.61 -29.26
N ALA A 377 -2.04 -2.49 -30.59
CA ALA A 377 -2.24 -3.62 -31.50
C ALA A 377 -1.16 -4.72 -31.33
N GLY A 378 -1.60 -5.94 -31.04
CA GLY A 378 -0.73 -7.08 -30.79
C GLY A 378 -0.57 -7.36 -29.29
N GLU A 379 0.65 -7.23 -28.77
CA GLU A 379 0.97 -7.64 -27.40
C GLU A 379 0.20 -6.83 -26.33
N GLY A 380 0.06 -5.51 -26.50
CA GLY A 380 -0.68 -4.66 -25.56
C GLY A 380 -2.16 -5.04 -25.45
N GLU A 381 -2.82 -5.29 -26.59
CA GLU A 381 -4.21 -5.76 -26.68
C GLU A 381 -4.39 -7.11 -25.98
N ASP A 382 -3.49 -8.07 -26.28
CA ASP A 382 -3.53 -9.41 -25.68
C ASP A 382 -3.38 -9.34 -24.15
N GLN A 383 -2.41 -8.54 -23.67
CA GLN A 383 -2.16 -8.31 -22.24
C GLN A 383 -3.36 -7.64 -21.55
N LEU A 384 -3.91 -6.57 -22.13
CA LEU A 384 -5.07 -5.86 -21.59
C LEU A 384 -6.27 -6.80 -21.45
N LYS A 385 -6.56 -7.59 -22.48
CA LYS A 385 -7.66 -8.57 -22.46
C LYS A 385 -7.41 -9.67 -21.43
N GLU A 386 -6.19 -10.19 -21.34
CA GLU A 386 -5.83 -11.18 -20.33
C GLU A 386 -6.05 -10.64 -18.92
N ALA A 387 -5.62 -9.41 -18.63
CA ALA A 387 -5.79 -8.81 -17.32
C ALA A 387 -7.26 -8.55 -16.97
N MET A 388 -8.07 -8.06 -17.91
CA MET A 388 -9.52 -7.93 -17.70
C MET A 388 -10.18 -9.29 -17.43
N SER A 389 -9.67 -10.38 -18.03
CA SER A 389 -10.14 -11.74 -17.75
C SER A 389 -9.83 -12.22 -16.32
N GLN A 390 -8.79 -11.68 -15.66
CA GLN A 390 -8.47 -12.03 -14.27
C GLN A 390 -9.44 -11.42 -13.27
N ILE A 391 -10.10 -10.33 -13.63
CA ILE A 391 -10.97 -9.54 -12.74
C ILE A 391 -12.44 -9.83 -13.02
N LEU A 392 -12.85 -9.81 -14.29
CA LEU A 392 -14.25 -9.92 -14.66
C LEU A 392 -14.73 -11.38 -14.67
N ILE A 393 -13.84 -12.35 -14.93
CA ILE A 393 -14.17 -13.77 -14.80
C ILE A 393 -14.00 -14.19 -13.34
N GLN A 394 -15.11 -14.36 -12.61
CA GLN A 394 -15.09 -14.57 -11.15
C GLN A 394 -14.31 -15.80 -10.70
N LYS A 395 -14.23 -16.85 -11.52
CA LYS A 395 -13.38 -18.01 -11.24
C LYS A 395 -11.88 -17.70 -11.21
N ASN A 396 -11.43 -16.72 -12.00
CA ASN A 396 -10.05 -16.24 -11.96
C ASN A 396 -9.87 -15.28 -10.78
N ALA A 397 -10.86 -14.39 -10.56
CA ALA A 397 -10.84 -13.41 -9.49
C ALA A 397 -10.81 -14.06 -8.09
N GLU A 398 -11.59 -15.13 -7.87
CA GLU A 398 -11.62 -15.93 -6.63
C GLU A 398 -10.24 -16.46 -6.27
N LYS A 399 -9.49 -16.94 -7.28
CA LYS A 399 -8.14 -17.41 -7.02
C LYS A 399 -7.31 -16.33 -6.40
N ASN A 400 -7.56 -15.05 -6.66
CA ASN A 400 -6.79 -13.86 -6.27
C ASN A 400 -7.43 -13.01 -5.14
N LEU A 401 -8.52 -13.46 -4.51
CA LEU A 401 -9.32 -12.65 -3.56
C LEU A 401 -9.79 -11.32 -4.16
N LEU A 402 -10.07 -11.31 -5.47
CA LEU A 402 -10.54 -10.14 -6.23
C LEU A 402 -12.01 -10.23 -6.64
N GLN A 403 -12.78 -11.12 -6.01
CA GLN A 403 -14.18 -11.32 -6.37
C GLN A 403 -14.97 -10.02 -6.23
N ALA A 404 -15.95 -9.85 -7.12
CA ALA A 404 -16.86 -8.72 -7.04
C ALA A 404 -17.62 -8.76 -5.71
N SER A 405 -17.70 -7.61 -5.05
CA SER A 405 -18.49 -7.45 -3.82
C SER A 405 -19.97 -7.24 -4.15
N GLU A 406 -20.87 -7.54 -3.21
CA GLU A 406 -22.31 -7.26 -3.37
C GLU A 406 -22.56 -5.80 -3.74
N GLY A 407 -23.24 -5.56 -4.87
CA GLY A 407 -23.57 -4.22 -5.36
C GLY A 407 -22.43 -3.47 -6.05
N GLU A 408 -21.31 -4.13 -6.36
CA GLU A 408 -20.22 -3.57 -7.15
C GLU A 408 -20.69 -3.11 -8.54
N ILE A 409 -20.21 -1.94 -8.98
CA ILE A 409 -20.47 -1.40 -10.31
C ILE A 409 -19.18 -1.47 -11.14
N ASN A 410 -19.28 -2.03 -12.34
CA ASN A 410 -18.17 -2.15 -13.28
C ASN A 410 -18.57 -1.54 -14.63
N ILE A 411 -17.87 -0.48 -15.04
CA ILE A 411 -18.05 0.23 -16.30
C ILE A 411 -16.72 0.20 -17.06
N ALA A 412 -16.76 -0.12 -18.36
CA ALA A 412 -15.60 -0.07 -19.24
C ALA A 412 -15.78 1.02 -20.29
N VAL A 413 -14.88 1.99 -20.31
CA VAL A 413 -14.77 3.06 -21.30
C VAL A 413 -13.62 2.69 -22.23
N LEU A 414 -13.95 2.23 -23.43
CA LEU A 414 -12.96 1.92 -24.46
C LEU A 414 -12.67 3.19 -25.24
N PHE A 415 -11.40 3.54 -25.41
CA PHE A 415 -11.00 4.78 -26.05
C PHE A 415 -9.82 4.60 -27.01
N ASP A 416 -9.75 5.49 -27.99
CA ASP A 416 -8.60 5.74 -28.86
C ASP A 416 -8.31 7.25 -28.88
N ASP A 417 -8.39 7.95 -30.02
CA ASP A 417 -8.44 9.42 -30.06
C ASP A 417 -9.85 9.98 -29.73
N ASP A 418 -10.86 9.11 -29.65
CA ASP A 418 -12.22 9.39 -29.18
C ASP A 418 -12.70 8.29 -28.20
N ILE A 419 -13.87 8.48 -27.58
CA ILE A 419 -14.55 7.39 -26.87
C ILE A 419 -15.15 6.41 -27.90
N VAL A 420 -14.59 5.21 -27.96
CA VAL A 420 -14.99 4.15 -28.89
C VAL A 420 -16.30 3.52 -28.43
N ASN A 421 -16.39 3.14 -27.16
CA ASN A 421 -17.59 2.54 -26.59
C ASN A 421 -17.61 2.65 -25.06
N ILE A 422 -18.81 2.56 -24.48
CA ILE A 422 -19.01 2.50 -23.03
C ILE A 422 -19.90 1.29 -22.75
N PHE A 423 -19.36 0.33 -22.01
CA PHE A 423 -20.06 -0.87 -21.56
C PHE A 423 -20.20 -0.85 -20.04
N GLN A 424 -21.28 -1.44 -19.53
CA GLN A 424 -21.50 -1.58 -18.10
C GLN A 424 -22.08 -2.97 -17.82
N ALA A 425 -21.56 -3.64 -16.80
CA ALA A 425 -22.16 -4.88 -16.31
C ALA A 425 -23.57 -4.57 -15.75
N SER A 426 -24.56 -5.39 -16.09
CA SER A 426 -25.94 -5.14 -15.66
C SER A 426 -26.15 -5.26 -14.14
N ASP A 427 -25.34 -6.08 -13.50
CA ASP A 427 -25.26 -6.30 -12.06
C ASP A 427 -23.87 -6.90 -11.71
N ASP A 428 -23.69 -7.27 -10.45
CA ASP A 428 -22.50 -7.89 -9.85
C ASP A 428 -22.42 -9.42 -10.03
N SER A 429 -23.32 -10.01 -10.84
CA SER A 429 -23.31 -11.47 -11.06
C SER A 429 -22.18 -11.92 -11.99
N ASP A 430 -21.71 -13.16 -11.79
CA ASP A 430 -20.72 -13.82 -12.66
C ASP A 430 -21.07 -13.71 -14.15
N ALA A 431 -22.36 -13.82 -14.50
CA ALA A 431 -22.83 -13.78 -15.88
C ALA A 431 -22.74 -12.37 -16.48
N ALA A 432 -23.09 -11.34 -15.73
CA ALA A 432 -23.02 -9.95 -16.19
C ALA A 432 -21.56 -9.47 -16.34
N LEU A 433 -20.68 -9.89 -15.42
CA LEU A 433 -19.26 -9.58 -15.49
C LEU A 433 -18.57 -10.34 -16.64
N GLU A 434 -18.93 -11.60 -16.89
CA GLU A 434 -18.45 -12.35 -18.05
C GLU A 434 -18.97 -11.76 -19.37
N GLU A 435 -20.21 -11.23 -19.42
CA GLU A 435 -20.74 -10.49 -20.57
C GLU A 435 -19.94 -9.22 -20.84
N LEU A 436 -19.66 -8.41 -19.81
CA LEU A 436 -18.80 -7.22 -19.91
C LEU A 436 -17.40 -7.58 -20.45
N TYR A 437 -16.80 -8.66 -19.95
CA TYR A 437 -15.52 -9.16 -20.44
C TYR A 437 -15.59 -9.52 -21.93
N ASN A 438 -16.64 -10.22 -22.37
CA ASN A 438 -16.78 -10.62 -23.77
C ASN A 438 -16.93 -9.41 -24.72
N GLU A 439 -17.62 -8.35 -24.30
CA GLU A 439 -17.70 -7.09 -25.05
C GLU A 439 -16.31 -6.46 -25.21
N ILE A 440 -15.54 -6.34 -24.11
CA ILE A 440 -14.15 -5.85 -24.13
C ILE A 440 -13.25 -6.72 -25.02
N ALA A 441 -13.35 -8.05 -24.89
CA ALA A 441 -12.53 -8.99 -25.64
C ALA A 441 -12.81 -8.95 -27.16
N SER A 442 -13.98 -8.49 -27.57
CA SER A 442 -14.37 -8.34 -28.97
C SER A 442 -13.86 -7.05 -29.63
N ALA A 443 -13.46 -6.06 -28.83
CA ALA A 443 -12.95 -4.80 -29.33
C ALA A 443 -11.63 -4.97 -30.09
N GLN A 444 -11.35 -4.02 -30.98
CA GLN A 444 -10.19 -4.03 -31.87
C GLN A 444 -9.48 -2.68 -31.80
N PRO A 445 -8.15 -2.66 -31.68
CA PRO A 445 -7.42 -1.40 -31.60
C PRO A 445 -7.47 -0.58 -32.90
N GLY A 446 -7.44 0.74 -32.78
CA GLY A 446 -7.51 1.71 -33.88
C GLY A 446 -7.17 3.13 -33.42
N GLY A 447 -7.18 4.11 -34.34
CA GLY A 447 -7.06 5.52 -33.94
C GLY A 447 -5.72 5.94 -33.31
N GLY A 448 -5.74 7.11 -32.68
CA GLY A 448 -4.71 7.66 -31.78
C GLY A 448 -5.02 7.37 -30.31
N THR A 449 -4.48 8.17 -29.39
CA THR A 449 -4.63 7.98 -27.93
C THR A 449 -4.98 9.32 -27.26
N ASP A 450 -6.09 9.38 -26.54
CA ASP A 450 -6.51 10.53 -25.71
C ASP A 450 -7.00 10.08 -24.31
N ILE A 451 -6.04 9.99 -23.39
CA ILE A 451 -6.29 9.57 -22.00
C ILE A 451 -7.12 10.59 -21.20
N TYR A 452 -7.02 11.89 -21.54
CA TYR A 452 -7.65 12.96 -20.76
C TYR A 452 -9.16 13.00 -21.02
N THR A 453 -9.57 12.82 -22.29
CA THR A 453 -10.98 12.69 -22.62
C THR A 453 -11.60 11.44 -22.00
N ALA A 454 -10.87 10.31 -21.98
CA ALA A 454 -11.32 9.09 -21.32
C ALA A 454 -11.50 9.28 -19.81
N ALA A 455 -10.55 9.92 -19.13
CA ALA A 455 -10.63 10.23 -17.71
C ALA A 455 -11.79 11.21 -17.40
N ALA A 456 -11.99 12.23 -18.23
CA ALA A 456 -13.10 13.17 -18.10
C ALA A 456 -14.47 12.48 -18.26
N GLU A 457 -14.60 11.57 -19.23
CA GLU A 457 -15.82 10.78 -19.43
C GLU A 457 -16.09 9.87 -18.23
N ALA A 458 -15.06 9.27 -17.64
CA ALA A 458 -15.20 8.48 -16.42
C ALA A 458 -15.78 9.29 -15.25
N TYR A 459 -15.34 10.55 -15.08
CA TYR A 459 -15.88 11.47 -14.08
C TYR A 459 -17.35 11.83 -14.35
N SER A 460 -17.69 12.10 -15.61
CA SER A 460 -19.08 12.31 -16.04
C SER A 460 -19.97 11.11 -15.71
N LEU A 461 -19.51 9.89 -15.99
CA LEU A 461 -20.23 8.65 -15.65
C LEU A 461 -20.38 8.48 -14.13
N ALA A 462 -19.32 8.72 -13.36
CA ALA A 462 -19.34 8.62 -11.91
C ALA A 462 -20.33 9.61 -11.26
N SER A 463 -20.52 10.80 -11.86
CA SER A 463 -21.49 11.79 -11.38
C SER A 463 -22.95 11.29 -11.39
N GLY A 464 -23.23 10.21 -12.11
CA GLY A 464 -24.53 9.53 -12.12
C GLY A 464 -24.84 8.72 -10.85
N TYR A 465 -23.87 8.57 -9.94
CA TYR A 465 -23.97 7.75 -8.74
C TYR A 465 -23.90 8.57 -7.45
N ASP A 466 -24.52 8.06 -6.38
CA ASP A 466 -24.29 8.58 -5.03
C ASP A 466 -22.95 8.02 -4.50
N LEU A 467 -21.87 8.77 -4.73
CA LEU A 467 -20.51 8.34 -4.38
C LEU A 467 -20.33 8.03 -2.89
N SER A 468 -21.20 8.53 -2.00
CA SER A 468 -21.11 8.17 -0.58
C SER A 468 -21.42 6.69 -0.34
N GLN A 469 -22.12 6.02 -1.26
CA GLN A 469 -22.45 4.58 -1.17
C GLN A 469 -21.33 3.68 -1.68
N TYR A 470 -20.37 4.22 -2.43
CA TYR A 470 -19.34 3.45 -3.10
C TYR A 470 -17.93 3.84 -2.67
N THR A 471 -16.96 2.99 -2.97
CA THR A 471 -15.57 3.40 -3.15
C THR A 471 -15.34 3.59 -4.65
N PRO A 472 -15.30 4.84 -5.17
CA PRO A 472 -15.13 5.06 -6.60
C PRO A 472 -13.66 5.04 -6.99
N ALA A 473 -13.33 4.45 -8.14
CA ALA A 473 -12.02 4.58 -8.76
C ALA A 473 -12.11 4.54 -10.29
N VAL A 474 -11.30 5.37 -10.93
CA VAL A 474 -11.02 5.28 -12.36
C VAL A 474 -9.71 4.52 -12.54
N ILE A 475 -9.71 3.53 -13.43
CA ILE A 475 -8.57 2.66 -13.70
C ILE A 475 -8.20 2.86 -15.16
N LEU A 476 -7.20 3.70 -15.40
CA LEU A 476 -6.71 4.07 -16.72
C LEU A 476 -5.59 3.13 -17.14
N MET A 477 -5.72 2.54 -18.32
CA MET A 477 -4.81 1.51 -18.81
C MET A 477 -4.35 1.87 -20.20
N THR A 478 -3.06 2.14 -20.38
CA THR A 478 -2.54 2.68 -21.63
C THR A 478 -1.05 2.38 -21.85
N ASP A 479 -0.66 2.22 -23.11
CA ASP A 479 0.74 2.15 -23.55
C ASP A 479 1.27 3.48 -24.13
N GLY A 480 0.43 4.51 -24.16
CA GLY A 480 0.63 5.68 -25.01
C GLY A 480 0.97 6.98 -24.28
N GLN A 481 1.40 7.97 -25.07
CA GLN A 481 1.50 9.36 -24.65
C GLN A 481 0.35 10.13 -25.30
N SER A 482 -0.58 10.68 -24.52
CA SER A 482 -1.59 11.57 -25.08
C SER A 482 -0.95 12.87 -25.55
N VAL A 483 -1.34 13.35 -26.73
CA VAL A 483 -0.80 14.57 -27.33
C VAL A 483 -1.82 15.72 -27.29
N TYR A 484 -3.01 15.49 -26.70
CA TYR A 484 -4.16 16.39 -26.78
C TYR A 484 -4.89 16.53 -25.44
N ASN A 485 -5.67 17.60 -25.30
CA ASN A 485 -6.83 17.70 -24.39
C ASN A 485 -6.61 17.62 -22.86
N GLU A 486 -5.42 17.89 -22.34
CA GLU A 486 -5.18 18.00 -20.88
C GLU A 486 -6.21 18.90 -20.16
N ALA A 487 -6.52 20.06 -20.74
CA ALA A 487 -7.52 21.00 -20.22
C ALA A 487 -8.96 20.41 -20.12
N VAL A 488 -9.29 19.36 -20.88
CA VAL A 488 -10.60 18.71 -20.79
C VAL A 488 -10.75 17.98 -19.47
N PHE A 489 -9.66 17.36 -18.98
CA PHE A 489 -9.67 16.70 -17.68
C PHE A 489 -9.66 17.73 -16.54
N GLU A 490 -8.91 18.83 -16.66
CA GLU A 490 -8.97 19.94 -15.71
C GLU A 490 -10.39 20.51 -15.58
N ASP A 491 -11.08 20.74 -16.70
CA ASP A 491 -12.47 21.20 -16.72
C ASP A 491 -13.42 20.20 -16.02
N ALA A 492 -13.17 18.88 -16.17
CA ALA A 492 -13.94 17.84 -15.48
C ALA A 492 -13.69 17.82 -13.97
N LEU A 493 -12.45 18.03 -13.52
CA LEU A 493 -12.11 18.17 -12.10
C LEU A 493 -12.77 19.42 -11.49
N ASP A 494 -12.83 20.52 -12.24
CA ASP A 494 -13.54 21.73 -11.82
C ASP A 494 -15.07 21.52 -11.72
N GLU A 495 -15.65 20.72 -12.62
CA GLU A 495 -17.10 20.44 -12.64
C GLU A 495 -17.53 19.42 -11.57
N TYR A 496 -16.79 18.33 -11.42
CA TYR A 496 -17.18 17.17 -10.60
C TYR A 496 -16.40 17.05 -9.29
N GLY A 497 -15.35 17.85 -9.11
CA GLY A 497 -14.36 17.71 -8.04
C GLY A 497 -13.25 16.72 -8.41
N ASN A 498 -12.28 16.52 -7.52
CA ASN A 498 -11.12 15.64 -7.72
C ASN A 498 -11.09 14.43 -6.77
N ASN A 499 -12.25 14.11 -6.16
CA ASN A 499 -12.33 13.11 -5.09
C ASN A 499 -12.27 11.66 -5.58
N ILE A 500 -12.26 11.41 -6.90
CA ILE A 500 -12.22 10.07 -7.49
C ILE A 500 -10.79 9.78 -7.95
N PRO A 501 -10.05 8.86 -7.30
CA PRO A 501 -8.69 8.56 -7.71
C PRO A 501 -8.65 7.96 -9.12
N VAL A 502 -7.72 8.45 -9.94
CA VAL A 502 -7.39 7.88 -11.26
C VAL A 502 -6.10 7.09 -11.16
N PHE A 503 -6.22 5.78 -10.96
CA PHE A 503 -5.08 4.88 -10.97
C PHE A 503 -4.71 4.56 -12.42
N SER A 504 -3.44 4.75 -12.76
CA SER A 504 -2.94 4.43 -14.10
C SER A 504 -2.13 3.15 -14.06
N ILE A 505 -2.28 2.29 -15.07
CA ILE A 505 -1.47 1.09 -15.27
C ILE A 505 -0.75 1.24 -16.61
N THR A 506 0.58 1.27 -16.58
CA THR A 506 1.40 1.41 -17.79
C THR A 506 1.53 0.09 -18.54
N PHE A 507 1.56 0.20 -19.87
CA PHE A 507 1.85 -0.88 -20.81
C PHE A 507 3.06 -0.51 -21.67
N GLY A 508 3.81 -1.50 -22.15
CA GLY A 508 4.86 -1.30 -23.15
C GLY A 508 5.81 -0.12 -22.84
N ASP A 509 5.95 0.80 -23.79
CA ASP A 509 6.83 1.98 -23.74
C ASP A 509 6.07 3.27 -23.33
N ALA A 510 5.08 3.19 -22.43
CA ALA A 510 4.30 4.34 -21.96
C ALA A 510 5.17 5.48 -21.39
N ASP A 511 4.68 6.74 -21.42
CA ASP A 511 5.28 7.85 -20.66
C ASP A 511 4.81 7.82 -19.21
N PRO A 512 5.68 7.51 -18.23
CA PRO A 512 5.26 7.54 -16.83
C PRO A 512 4.92 8.95 -16.38
N SER A 513 5.55 10.00 -16.94
CA SER A 513 5.40 11.37 -16.43
C SER A 513 4.00 11.94 -16.62
N GLN A 514 3.37 11.70 -17.77
CA GLN A 514 1.98 12.15 -18.01
C GLN A 514 0.98 11.46 -17.09
N LEU A 515 1.19 10.18 -16.81
CA LEU A 515 0.33 9.39 -15.93
C LEU A 515 0.54 9.76 -14.45
N GLU A 516 1.78 10.10 -14.08
CA GLU A 516 2.11 10.62 -12.75
C GLU A 516 1.45 11.98 -12.51
N ASP A 517 1.52 12.89 -13.49
CA ASP A 517 0.85 14.19 -13.41
C ASP A 517 -0.67 14.02 -13.24
N LEU A 518 -1.29 13.13 -14.04
CA LEU A 518 -2.72 12.84 -13.94
C LEU A 518 -3.09 12.22 -12.58
N ALA A 519 -2.32 11.23 -12.13
CA ALA A 519 -2.55 10.57 -10.85
C ALA A 519 -2.41 11.55 -9.66
N ALA A 520 -1.43 12.45 -9.71
CA ALA A 520 -1.18 13.46 -8.67
C ALA A 520 -2.35 14.45 -8.52
N LEU A 521 -3.10 14.75 -9.59
CA LEU A 521 -4.29 15.61 -9.51
C LEU A 521 -5.44 15.02 -8.67
N THR A 522 -5.42 13.70 -8.43
CA THR A 522 -6.52 12.94 -7.81
C THR A 522 -6.06 12.08 -6.62
N ASP A 523 -4.88 12.37 -6.06
CA ASP A 523 -4.24 11.62 -4.97
C ASP A 523 -4.11 10.12 -5.26
N ALA A 524 -3.88 9.77 -6.53
CA ALA A 524 -3.75 8.41 -7.03
C ALA A 524 -2.28 8.06 -7.37
N ARG A 525 -2.06 6.86 -7.92
CA ARG A 525 -0.72 6.35 -8.27
C ARG A 525 -0.71 5.68 -9.65
N VAL A 526 0.47 5.67 -10.26
CA VAL A 526 0.81 4.85 -11.42
C VAL A 526 1.36 3.49 -10.97
N PHE A 527 0.91 2.42 -11.63
CA PHE A 527 1.36 1.05 -11.43
C PHE A 527 2.07 0.57 -12.69
N ASP A 528 3.25 -0.02 -12.50
CA ASP A 528 4.02 -0.60 -13.61
C ASP A 528 3.43 -1.96 -14.02
N GLY A 529 2.71 -1.97 -15.14
CA GLY A 529 2.15 -3.19 -15.72
C GLY A 529 3.08 -3.90 -16.71
N THR A 530 4.25 -3.34 -17.01
CA THR A 530 5.15 -3.86 -18.07
C THR A 530 5.76 -5.22 -17.75
N LYS A 531 5.89 -5.56 -16.46
CA LYS A 531 6.47 -6.82 -15.97
C LYS A 531 5.41 -7.85 -15.58
N ASP A 532 4.43 -7.42 -14.79
CA ASP A 532 3.32 -8.25 -14.31
C ASP A 532 2.04 -7.43 -14.25
N LEU A 533 1.36 -7.37 -15.39
CA LEU A 533 0.11 -6.64 -15.51
C LEU A 533 -0.98 -7.17 -14.55
N THR A 534 -1.04 -8.49 -14.36
CA THR A 534 -2.04 -9.08 -13.45
C THR A 534 -1.74 -8.66 -12.01
N GLY A 535 -0.47 -8.65 -11.60
CA GLY A 535 -0.02 -8.13 -10.31
C GLY A 535 -0.28 -6.63 -10.14
N ALA A 536 -0.03 -5.81 -11.16
CA ALA A 536 -0.31 -4.37 -11.14
C ALA A 536 -1.80 -4.09 -10.93
N PHE A 537 -2.66 -4.81 -11.63
CA PHE A 537 -4.11 -4.72 -11.44
C PHE A 537 -4.60 -5.17 -10.08
N ARG A 538 -4.07 -6.30 -9.59
CA ARG A 538 -4.36 -6.78 -8.24
C ARG A 538 -4.00 -5.72 -7.21
N SER A 539 -2.86 -5.08 -7.40
CA SER A 539 -2.43 -3.95 -6.58
C SER A 539 -3.49 -2.85 -6.61
N VAL A 540 -3.91 -2.38 -7.79
CA VAL A 540 -4.95 -1.33 -7.97
C VAL A 540 -6.25 -1.68 -7.24
N LYS A 541 -6.74 -2.92 -7.36
CA LYS A 541 -7.96 -3.37 -6.65
C LYS A 541 -7.83 -3.34 -5.12
N GLY A 542 -6.63 -3.26 -4.55
CA GLY A 542 -6.42 -2.99 -3.13
C GLY A 542 -6.64 -1.53 -2.74
N TYR A 543 -6.50 -0.60 -3.67
CA TYR A 543 -6.71 0.85 -3.46
C TYR A 543 -8.14 1.31 -3.70
N ASN A 544 -9.04 0.38 -4.04
CA ASN A 544 -10.47 0.59 -4.15
C ASN A 544 -11.18 -0.37 -3.19
#